data_AF-A0A9D9R6X1-F1
#
_entry.id   AF-A0A9D9R6X1-F1
#
_cell.length_a   1.000
_cell.length_b   1.000
_cell.length_c   1.000
_cell.angle_alpha   90.00
_cell.angle_beta   90.00
_cell.angle_gamma   90.00
#
_symmetry.space_group_name_H-M   'P 1'
#
loop_
_entity.id
_entity.type
_entity.pdbx_description
1 polymer ?
#
loop_
_entity_poly.entity_id
_entity_poly.type
_entity_poly.pdbx_seq_one_letter_code
_entity_poly.pdbx_strand_id
1 'polypeptide(L)'
;MYPRLFATLKTSTVLIGGALLAHQAMASGYHFGTQSVSSQSTANASAAEAADASTIFYNAAGMTKLDGTNISGTLNIIMPNVKYKNA
;
A
#
# COMPACT_ATOMS: atom_id res chain seq x y z
N MET A 1 49.55 0.35 -8.39
CA MET A 1 48.45 0.03 -9.34
C MET A 1 47.17 -0.53 -8.68
N TYR A 2 47.13 -0.78 -7.36
CA TYR A 2 45.96 -1.34 -6.66
C TYR A 2 44.88 -0.39 -6.07
N PRO A 3 45.13 0.91 -5.77
CA PRO A 3 44.18 1.69 -4.97
C PRO A 3 42.89 2.06 -5.72
N ARG A 4 42.92 2.15 -7.05
CA ARG A 4 41.74 2.50 -7.86
C ARG A 4 40.74 1.34 -7.94
N LEU A 5 41.21 0.09 -7.95
CA LEU A 5 40.36 -1.09 -8.03
C LEU A 5 39.49 -1.26 -6.77
N PHE A 6 40.07 -1.08 -5.58
CA PHE A 6 39.33 -1.14 -4.32
C PHE A 6 38.34 0.01 -4.14
N ALA A 7 38.68 1.20 -4.63
CA ALA A 7 37.76 2.35 -4.63
C ALA A 7 36.55 2.09 -5.53
N THR A 8 36.77 1.62 -6.77
CA THR A 8 35.69 1.28 -7.71
C THR A 8 34.80 0.17 -7.16
N LEU A 9 35.36 -0.88 -6.55
CA LEU A 9 34.57 -1.96 -5.96
C LEU A 9 33.66 -1.46 -4.82
N LYS A 10 34.18 -0.60 -3.94
CA LYS A 10 33.38 0.01 -2.85
C LYS A 10 32.25 0.87 -3.39
N THR A 11 32.54 1.74 -4.37
CA THR A 11 31.52 2.59 -4.98
C THR A 11 30.46 1.75 -5.68
N SER A 12 30.85 0.69 -6.41
CA SER A 12 29.90 -0.23 -7.04
C SER A 12 29.01 -0.94 -6.03
N THR A 13 29.54 -1.41 -4.90
CA THR A 13 28.73 -2.04 -3.84
C THR A 13 27.72 -1.08 -3.24
N VAL A 14 28.10 0.19 -3.01
CA VAL A 14 27.18 1.22 -2.49
C VAL A 14 26.08 1.54 -3.51
N LEU A 15 26.42 1.64 -4.79
CA LEU A 15 25.45 1.91 -5.86
C LEU A 15 24.45 0.75 -6.02
N ILE A 16 24.93 -0.50 -6.02
CA ILE A 16 24.06 -1.68 -6.11
C ILE A 16 23.18 -1.79 -4.86
N GLY A 17 23.75 -1.61 -3.67
CA GLY A 17 22.99 -1.61 -2.42
C GLY A 17 21.91 -0.51 -2.39
N GLY A 18 22.24 0.69 -2.85
CA GLY A 18 21.28 1.80 -2.96
C GLY A 18 20.15 1.52 -3.95
N ALA A 19 20.45 0.90 -5.09
CA ALA A 19 19.44 0.52 -6.07
C ALA A 19 18.50 -0.58 -5.54
N LEU A 20 19.00 -1.54 -4.76
CA LEU A 20 18.19 -2.60 -4.15
C LEU A 20 17.29 -2.09 -3.01
N LEU A 21 17.67 -0.98 -2.36
CA LEU A 21 16.88 -0.31 -1.33
C LEU A 21 15.96 0.78 -1.90
N ALA A 22 15.99 1.02 -3.21
CA ALA A 22 15.10 1.98 -3.84
C ALA A 22 13.64 1.52 -3.61
N HIS A 23 12.85 2.43 -3.03
CA HIS A 23 11.46 2.14 -2.71
C HIS A 23 10.64 1.96 -4.00
N GLN A 24 9.80 0.93 -4.04
CA GLN A 24 8.84 0.74 -5.13
C GLN A 24 7.87 1.93 -5.14
N ALA A 25 7.74 2.61 -6.27
CA ALA A 25 6.73 3.64 -6.45
C ALA A 25 5.35 2.97 -6.59
N MET A 26 4.61 2.89 -5.49
CA MET A 26 3.27 2.32 -5.48
C MET A 26 2.27 3.33 -6.07
N ALA A 27 1.76 3.06 -7.27
CA ALA A 27 0.68 3.83 -7.89
C ALA A 27 -0.62 3.03 -7.82
N SER A 28 -1.76 3.71 -7.59
CA SER A 28 -3.04 3.02 -7.50
C SER A 28 -3.52 2.44 -8.83
N GLY A 29 -3.19 3.02 -9.99
CA GLY A 29 -3.67 2.52 -11.29
C GLY A 29 -5.19 2.26 -11.26
N TYR A 30 -5.60 1.05 -11.67
CA TYR A 30 -7.00 0.58 -11.57
C TYR A 30 -7.35 -0.07 -10.21
N HIS A 31 -6.45 -0.08 -9.24
CA HIS A 31 -6.71 -0.59 -7.91
C HIS A 31 -7.72 0.30 -7.19
N PHE A 32 -8.91 -0.26 -6.96
CA PHE A 32 -9.98 0.40 -6.23
C PHE A 32 -9.96 -0.07 -4.77
N GLY A 33 -9.26 0.67 -3.92
CA GLY A 33 -8.91 0.27 -2.55
C GLY A 33 -10.02 0.41 -1.51
N THR A 34 -11.28 0.15 -1.87
CA THR A 34 -12.42 0.43 -0.99
C THR A 34 -13.24 -0.82 -0.70
N GLN A 35 -13.04 -1.40 0.49
CA GLN A 35 -13.78 -2.58 0.96
C GLN A 35 -14.57 -2.30 2.25
N SER A 36 -14.26 -1.20 2.93
CA SER A 36 -14.96 -0.71 4.10
C SER A 36 -15.14 0.80 4.05
N VAL A 37 -16.31 1.30 4.46
CA VAL A 37 -16.55 2.73 4.64
C VAL A 37 -15.78 3.26 5.86
N SER A 38 -15.62 2.45 6.91
CA SER A 38 -14.90 2.85 8.13
C SER A 38 -13.42 3.10 7.83
N SER A 39 -12.76 2.18 7.12
CA SER A 39 -11.38 2.35 6.67
C SER A 39 -11.23 3.46 5.63
N GLN A 40 -12.18 3.64 4.72
CA GLN A 40 -12.15 4.76 3.75
C GLN A 40 -12.15 6.12 4.43
N SER A 41 -12.88 6.25 5.55
CA SER A 41 -12.95 7.49 6.32
C SER A 41 -11.58 7.92 6.88
N THR A 42 -10.66 6.97 7.05
CA THR A 42 -9.27 7.21 7.48
C THR A 42 -8.28 7.16 6.32
N ALA A 43 -8.75 7.34 5.08
CA ALA A 43 -7.94 7.17 3.86
C ALA A 43 -7.24 5.80 3.77
N ASN A 44 -7.88 4.75 4.30
CA ASN A 44 -7.37 3.39 4.43
C ASN A 44 -6.12 3.25 5.33
N ALA A 45 -5.92 4.16 6.27
CA ALA A 45 -4.84 4.11 7.26
C ALA A 45 -5.20 3.29 8.52
N SER A 46 -6.24 2.45 8.46
CA SER A 46 -6.75 1.65 9.57
C SER A 46 -6.27 0.19 9.57
N ALA A 47 -5.04 -0.06 9.10
CA ALA A 47 -4.49 -1.40 8.89
C ALA A 47 -4.15 -2.18 10.18
N ALA A 48 -4.60 -1.75 11.35
CA ALA A 48 -4.56 -2.57 12.56
C ALA A 48 -5.91 -2.56 13.31
N GLU A 49 -6.87 -1.77 12.83
CA GLU A 49 -8.19 -1.65 13.44
C GLU A 49 -9.11 -2.77 12.96
N ALA A 50 -9.75 -3.45 13.91
CA ALA A 50 -10.81 -4.41 13.67
C ALA A 50 -12.17 -3.71 13.79
N ALA A 51 -12.43 -2.71 12.95
CA ALA A 51 -13.62 -1.87 13.06
C ALA A 51 -14.91 -2.61 12.66
N ASP A 52 -14.82 -3.49 11.65
CA ASP A 52 -15.95 -4.26 11.14
C ASP A 52 -15.48 -5.54 10.43
N ALA A 53 -16.40 -6.40 9.98
CA ALA A 53 -16.08 -7.72 9.40
C ALA A 53 -15.17 -7.65 8.15
N SER A 54 -15.06 -6.50 7.49
CA SER A 54 -14.11 -6.29 6.39
C SER A 54 -12.66 -6.48 6.80
N THR A 55 -12.33 -6.44 8.11
CA THR A 55 -10.97 -6.69 8.61
C THR A 55 -10.41 -8.01 8.09
N ILE A 56 -11.26 -9.00 7.77
CA ILE A 56 -10.82 -10.27 7.19
C ILE A 56 -9.96 -10.11 5.92
N PHE A 57 -10.20 -9.08 5.11
CA PHE A 57 -9.50 -8.88 3.84
C PHE A 57 -8.11 -8.26 4.00
N TYR A 58 -7.90 -7.43 5.02
CA TYR A 58 -6.65 -6.71 5.20
C TYR A 58 -5.82 -7.26 6.39
N ASN A 59 -6.48 -7.73 7.46
CA ASN A 59 -5.87 -8.31 8.65
C ASN A 59 -6.83 -9.30 9.33
N ALA A 60 -6.70 -10.58 8.96
CA ALA A 60 -7.50 -11.66 9.50
C ALA A 60 -7.36 -11.83 11.04
N ALA A 61 -6.24 -11.40 11.64
CA ALA A 61 -6.08 -11.45 13.10
C ALA A 61 -7.07 -10.49 13.81
N GLY A 62 -7.47 -9.40 13.15
CA GLY A 62 -8.49 -8.48 13.65
C GLY A 62 -9.85 -9.16 13.91
N MET A 63 -10.18 -10.24 13.21
CA MET A 63 -11.42 -11.00 13.44
C MET A 63 -11.55 -11.53 14.88
N THR A 64 -10.42 -11.75 15.57
CA THR A 64 -10.41 -12.19 16.98
C THR A 64 -10.87 -11.11 17.97
N LYS A 65 -11.01 -9.87 17.49
CA LYS A 65 -11.48 -8.72 18.27
C LYS A 65 -12.95 -8.38 17.98
N LEU A 66 -13.58 -9.08 17.04
CA LEU A 66 -14.99 -8.93 16.74
C LEU A 66 -15.79 -9.98 17.52
N ASP A 67 -16.76 -9.52 18.31
CA ASP A 67 -17.61 -10.42 19.09
C ASP A 67 -18.77 -10.95 18.25
N GLY A 68 -19.04 -12.25 18.36
CA GLY A 68 -20.19 -12.89 17.72
C GLY A 68 -20.13 -12.93 16.19
N THR A 69 -21.31 -12.99 15.56
CA THR A 69 -21.44 -13.04 14.09
C THR A 69 -21.57 -11.64 13.53
N ASN A 70 -20.66 -11.27 12.64
CA ASN A 70 -20.59 -9.94 12.04
C ASN A 70 -20.79 -10.04 10.51
N ILE A 71 -21.56 -9.11 9.95
CA ILE A 71 -21.80 -8.99 8.51
C ILE A 71 -21.55 -7.53 8.12
N SER A 72 -20.68 -7.29 7.14
CA SER A 72 -20.39 -5.96 6.60
C SER A 72 -20.74 -5.89 5.11
N GLY A 73 -21.25 -4.73 4.68
CA GLY A 73 -21.50 -4.42 3.28
C GLY A 73 -21.17 -2.95 3.00
N THR A 74 -20.55 -2.70 1.85
CA THR A 74 -20.08 -1.36 1.44
C THR A 74 -20.68 -1.01 0.08
N LEU A 75 -21.23 0.20 -0.05
CA LEU A 75 -21.66 0.78 -1.32
C LEU A 75 -20.86 2.05 -1.60
N ASN A 76 -20.09 2.05 -2.69
CA ASN A 76 -19.30 3.21 -3.11
C ASN A 76 -19.85 3.77 -4.43
N ILE A 77 -20.06 5.08 -4.48
CA ILE A 77 -20.42 5.81 -5.72
C ILE A 77 -19.23 6.69 -6.09
N ILE A 78 -18.71 6.51 -7.30
CA ILE A 78 -17.50 7.19 -7.77
C ILE A 78 -17.87 8.10 -8.94
N MET A 79 -17.51 9.38 -8.83
CA MET A 79 -17.75 10.40 -9.84
C MET A 79 -16.40 11.02 -10.27
N PRO A 80 -15.61 10.33 -11.13
CA PRO A 80 -14.30 10.81 -11.52
C PRO A 80 -14.40 12.01 -12.46
N ASN A 81 -13.52 13.00 -12.29
CA ASN A 81 -13.34 14.10 -13.24
C ASN A 81 -11.95 13.96 -13.87
N VAL A 82 -11.90 13.68 -15.17
CA VAL A 82 -10.63 13.56 -15.91
C VAL A 82 -10.66 14.52 -17.09
N LYS A 83 -9.62 15.35 -17.21
CA LYS A 83 -9.44 16.28 -18.32
C LYS A 83 -8.14 15.94 -19.05
N TYR A 84 -8.22 15.73 -20.36
CA TYR A 84 -7.07 15.54 -21.23
C TYR A 84 -6.88 16.77 -22.12
N LYS A 85 -5.63 17.11 -22.45
CA LYS A 85 -5.27 18.13 -23.45
C LYS A 85 -4.08 17.62 -24.24
N ASN A 86 -4.08 17.84 -25.55
CA ASN A 86 -2.97 17.48 -26.47
C ASN A 86 -2.56 16.00 -26.36
N ALA A 87 -3.54 15.10 -26.52
CA ALA A 87 -3.27 13.66 -26.66
C ALA A 87 -2.70 13.35 -28.05
#